data_AF-A0A974UT28-F1
#
_entry.id   AF-A0A974UT28-F1
#
_cell.length_a   1.000
_cell.length_b   1.000
_cell.length_c   1.000
_cell.angle_alpha   90.00
_cell.angle_beta   90.00
_cell.angle_gamma   90.00
#
_symmetry.space_group_name_H-M   'P 1'
#
loop_
_entity.id
_entity.type
_entity.pdbx_description
1 polymer ?
#
loop_
_entity_poly.entity_id
_entity_poly.type
_entity_poly.pdbx_seq_one_letter_code
_entity_poly.pdbx_strand_id
1 'polypeptide(L)'
;MLFSNAHTAPMFNRIGTELELGDPVVALCRLGQCYDPDPQATQAQPFAYVVGDRQPGEHETFAEGLHLFINPWAETPVEREALPGITYHELEGNLIASSHWGGLQPISSRTFIFDQEHAHDFARYFHLRYLGLVPPLPEKDKDGNDSAEGAPSA
;
A
#
# COMPACT_ATOMS: atom_id res chain seq x y z
N MET A 1 -23.25 -3.51 -4.64
CA MET A 1 -22.58 -4.03 -3.42
C MET A 1 -21.37 -3.17 -3.14
N LEU A 2 -21.28 -2.57 -1.96
CA LEU A 2 -20.05 -1.88 -1.53
C LEU A 2 -19.19 -2.87 -0.74
N PHE A 3 -17.92 -2.97 -1.10
CA PHE A 3 -16.96 -3.92 -0.53
C PHE A 3 -15.67 -3.20 -0.16
N SER A 4 -15.02 -3.66 0.91
CA SER A 4 -13.64 -3.32 1.22
C SER A 4 -12.91 -4.51 1.84
N ASN A 5 -11.65 -4.69 1.43
CA ASN A 5 -10.68 -5.54 2.13
C ASN A 5 -9.81 -4.73 3.11
N ALA A 6 -10.06 -3.42 3.23
CA ALA A 6 -9.35 -2.48 4.07
C ALA A 6 -10.27 -2.03 5.24
N HIS A 7 -10.15 -0.78 5.70
CA HIS A 7 -11.00 -0.20 6.75
C HIS A 7 -10.92 -0.90 8.12
N THR A 8 -9.74 -1.40 8.48
CA THR A 8 -9.43 -1.96 9.80
C THR A 8 -8.59 -0.98 10.63
N ALA A 9 -8.39 -1.26 11.92
CA ALA A 9 -7.61 -0.41 12.84
C ALA A 9 -6.26 0.09 12.27
N PRO A 10 -5.47 -0.72 11.53
CA PRO A 10 -4.25 -0.22 10.89
C PRO A 10 -4.47 0.96 9.95
N MET A 11 -5.56 1.01 9.18
CA MET A 11 -5.85 2.13 8.27
C MET A 11 -6.08 3.43 9.04
N PHE A 12 -6.87 3.36 10.12
CA PHE A 12 -7.10 4.51 10.99
C PHE A 12 -5.80 5.01 11.62
N ASN A 13 -4.89 4.12 12.03
CA ASN A 13 -3.58 4.51 12.54
C ASN A 13 -2.74 5.24 11.49
N ARG A 14 -2.79 4.77 10.23
CA ARG A 14 -2.04 5.42 9.13
C ARG A 14 -2.59 6.82 8.84
N ILE A 15 -3.90 6.94 8.64
CA ILE A 15 -4.56 8.24 8.40
C ILE A 15 -4.32 9.18 9.59
N GLY A 16 -4.46 8.69 10.82
CA GLY A 16 -4.19 9.49 12.02
C GLY A 16 -2.74 9.98 12.08
N THR A 17 -1.78 9.16 11.66
CA THR A 17 -0.36 9.55 11.61
C THR A 17 -0.10 10.61 10.53
N GLU A 18 -0.71 10.49 9.35
CA GLU A 18 -0.63 11.51 8.30
C GLU A 18 -1.28 12.85 8.73
N LEU A 19 -2.20 12.81 9.71
CA LEU A 19 -2.84 13.98 10.32
C LEU A 19 -2.13 14.45 11.61
N GLU A 20 -0.94 13.95 11.91
CA GLU A 20 -0.15 14.30 13.11
C GLU A 20 -0.86 13.98 14.45
N LEU A 21 -1.81 13.04 14.44
CA LEU A 21 -2.53 12.55 15.63
C LEU A 21 -1.87 11.32 16.28
N GLY A 22 -0.85 10.75 15.63
CA GLY A 22 -0.06 9.64 16.13
C GLY A 22 1.01 10.06 17.14
N ASP A 23 1.61 9.08 17.82
CA ASP A 23 2.81 9.32 18.63
C ASP A 23 4.02 9.57 17.71
N PRO A 24 4.74 10.70 17.82
CA PRO A 24 5.86 11.01 16.94
C PRO A 24 7.03 10.03 17.05
N VAL A 25 7.13 9.24 18.14
CA VAL A 25 8.19 8.22 18.28
C VAL A 25 7.84 6.90 17.60
N VAL A 26 6.58 6.69 17.22
CA VAL A 26 6.12 5.48 16.53
C VAL A 26 6.21 5.68 15.03
N ALA A 27 6.80 4.72 14.33
CA ALA A 27 6.84 4.68 12.88
C ALA A 27 5.92 3.59 12.32
N LEU A 28 5.25 3.90 11.22
CA LEU A 28 4.38 2.98 10.50
C LEU A 28 4.93 2.76 9.10
N CYS A 29 5.02 1.50 8.70
CA CYS A 29 5.36 1.13 7.32
C CYS A 29 4.19 0.35 6.71
N ARG A 30 3.67 0.82 5.57
CA ARG A 30 2.69 0.07 4.77
C ARG A 30 3.41 -0.55 3.58
N LEU A 31 3.19 -1.84 3.37
CA LEU A 31 3.73 -2.55 2.21
C LEU A 31 2.74 -3.59 1.70
N GLY A 32 2.87 -3.97 0.44
CA GLY A 32 1.96 -4.93 -0.17
C GLY A 32 2.11 -5.05 -1.67
N GLN A 33 0.98 -5.37 -2.30
CA GLN A 33 0.83 -5.56 -3.73
C GLN A 33 -0.31 -4.67 -4.23
N CYS A 34 -0.09 -3.94 -5.32
CA CYS A 34 -1.09 -3.08 -5.94
C CYS A 34 -1.33 -3.46 -7.41
N TYR A 35 -2.44 -2.96 -7.95
CA TYR A 35 -2.76 -3.08 -9.37
C TYR A 35 -1.63 -2.49 -10.22
N ASP A 36 -1.25 -3.21 -11.27
CA ASP A 36 -0.34 -2.74 -12.31
C ASP A 36 -1.18 -2.31 -13.52
N PRO A 37 -1.12 -1.05 -13.96
CA PRO A 37 -1.90 -0.56 -15.09
C PRO A 37 -1.40 -1.08 -16.46
N ASP A 38 -0.24 -1.76 -16.54
CA ASP A 38 0.23 -2.37 -17.79
C ASP A 38 -0.76 -3.48 -18.23
N PRO A 39 -1.37 -3.38 -19.43
CA PRO A 39 -2.26 -4.41 -19.97
C PRO A 39 -1.62 -5.80 -20.14
N GLN A 40 -0.29 -5.90 -20.10
CA GLN A 40 0.47 -7.16 -20.17
C GLN A 40 0.95 -7.63 -18.79
N ALA A 41 0.62 -6.92 -17.71
CA ALA A 41 0.98 -7.33 -16.36
C ALA A 41 0.34 -8.68 -16.02
N THR A 42 1.18 -9.63 -15.63
CA THR A 42 0.75 -10.96 -15.14
C THR A 42 0.87 -11.09 -13.63
N GLN A 43 1.44 -10.07 -12.98
CA GLN A 43 1.67 -10.02 -11.54
C GLN A 43 1.29 -8.63 -11.02
N ALA A 44 0.96 -8.56 -9.73
CA ALA A 44 0.78 -7.29 -9.05
C ALA A 44 2.14 -6.59 -8.84
N GLN A 45 2.11 -5.26 -8.75
CA GLN A 45 3.30 -4.47 -8.48
C GLN A 45 3.52 -4.36 -6.96
N PRO A 46 4.73 -4.60 -6.44
CA PRO A 46 5.02 -4.36 -5.04
C PRO A 46 5.01 -2.85 -4.75
N PHE A 47 4.47 -2.47 -3.59
CA PHE A 47 4.59 -1.11 -3.08
C PHE A 47 5.00 -1.14 -1.61
N ALA A 48 5.72 -0.12 -1.17
CA ALA A 48 5.99 0.12 0.25
C ALA A 48 6.34 1.58 0.53
N TYR A 49 5.83 2.11 1.64
CA TYR A 49 6.15 3.47 2.10
C TYR A 49 6.09 3.56 3.63
N VAL A 50 6.86 4.51 4.16
CA VAL A 50 6.71 4.97 5.54
C VAL A 50 5.56 5.99 5.57
N VAL A 51 4.63 5.81 6.50
CA VAL A 51 3.46 6.69 6.62
C VAL A 51 3.92 8.08 7.05
N GLY A 52 3.46 9.12 6.34
CA GLY A 52 3.93 10.50 6.50
C GLY A 52 5.10 10.89 5.59
N ASP A 53 5.81 9.94 4.97
CA ASP A 53 6.92 10.21 4.05
C ASP A 53 6.51 10.25 2.56
N ARG A 54 5.19 10.26 2.25
CA ARG A 54 4.69 10.33 0.86
C ARG A 54 4.96 11.72 0.24
N GLN A 55 4.89 11.81 -1.09
CA GLN A 55 5.08 13.10 -1.78
C GLN A 55 4.06 14.13 -1.30
N PRO A 56 4.41 15.43 -1.24
CA PRO A 56 3.48 16.48 -0.85
C PRO A 56 2.18 16.43 -1.68
N GLY A 57 1.03 16.33 -1.00
CA GLY A 57 -0.28 16.21 -1.63
C GLY A 57 -0.76 14.77 -1.86
N GLU A 58 0.09 13.76 -1.62
CA GLU A 58 -0.35 12.37 -1.56
C GLU A 58 -0.68 11.95 -0.13
N HIS A 59 -1.94 11.59 0.09
CA HIS A 59 -2.43 11.06 1.37
C HIS A 59 -3.25 9.81 1.12
N GLU A 60 -3.23 8.88 2.07
CA GLU A 60 -4.13 7.73 2.02
C GLU A 60 -5.57 8.20 2.22
N THR A 61 -6.44 7.89 1.25
CA THR A 61 -7.87 8.25 1.34
C THR A 61 -8.70 7.05 1.79
N PHE A 62 -9.86 7.31 2.38
CA PHE A 62 -10.86 6.27 2.66
C PHE A 62 -11.35 5.56 1.39
N ALA A 63 -11.25 6.23 0.24
CA ALA A 63 -11.64 5.63 -1.03
C ALA A 63 -10.67 4.54 -1.49
N GLU A 64 -9.40 4.58 -1.05
CA GLU A 64 -8.43 3.53 -1.34
C GLU A 64 -8.92 2.19 -0.75
N GLY A 65 -9.09 1.18 -1.61
CA GLY A 65 -9.58 -0.14 -1.20
C GLY A 65 -11.08 -0.24 -0.97
N LEU A 66 -11.87 0.76 -1.39
CA LEU A 66 -13.32 0.61 -1.59
C LEU A 66 -13.64 0.21 -3.02
N HIS A 67 -14.55 -0.75 -3.15
CA HIS A 67 -15.01 -1.31 -4.40
C HIS A 67 -16.53 -1.30 -4.45
N LEU A 68 -17.11 -0.74 -5.51
CA LEU A 68 -18.54 -0.76 -5.75
C LEU A 68 -18.88 -1.62 -6.97
N PHE A 69 -19.57 -2.72 -6.73
CA PHE A 69 -20.15 -3.54 -7.78
C PHE A 69 -21.54 -3.02 -8.10
N ILE A 70 -21.71 -2.50 -9.33
CA ILE A 70 -22.97 -1.97 -9.83
C ILE A 70 -23.87 -3.11 -10.25
N ASN A 71 -25.13 -3.08 -9.79
CA ASN A 71 -26.15 -4.00 -10.27
C ASN A 71 -26.77 -3.42 -11.55
N PRO A 72 -26.55 -4.03 -12.74
CA PRO A 72 -27.10 -3.51 -14.00
C PRO A 72 -28.63 -3.63 -14.07
N TRP A 73 -29.25 -4.41 -13.18
CA TRP A 73 -30.70 -4.59 -13.09
C TRP A 73 -31.32 -3.81 -11.93
N ALA A 74 -30.61 -2.84 -11.35
CA ALA A 74 -31.18 -1.99 -10.32
C ALA A 74 -32.32 -1.14 -10.90
N GLU A 75 -33.49 -1.16 -10.24
CA GLU A 75 -34.63 -0.30 -10.64
C GLU A 75 -34.26 1.18 -10.57
N THR A 76 -33.45 1.57 -9.58
CA THR A 76 -32.82 2.89 -9.49
C THR A 76 -31.31 2.71 -9.57
N PRO A 77 -30.67 3.07 -10.70
CA PRO A 77 -29.23 3.01 -10.85
C PRO A 77 -28.50 3.90 -9.84
N VAL A 78 -27.31 3.46 -9.41
CA VAL A 78 -26.41 4.31 -8.62
C VAL A 78 -25.70 5.26 -9.58
N GLU A 79 -25.75 6.56 -9.28
CA GLU A 79 -24.98 7.57 -10.01
C GLU A 79 -23.48 7.28 -9.92
N ARG A 80 -22.77 7.35 -11.05
CA ARG A 80 -21.36 6.94 -11.15
C ARG A 80 -20.45 7.75 -10.24
N GLU A 81 -20.79 9.01 -9.96
CA GLU A 81 -20.01 9.91 -9.10
C GLU A 81 -20.56 10.00 -7.67
N ALA A 82 -21.51 9.12 -7.29
CA ALA A 82 -22.08 9.13 -5.94
C ALA A 82 -21.02 8.90 -4.85
N LEU A 83 -19.93 8.19 -5.16
CA LEU A 83 -18.82 7.90 -4.26
C LEU A 83 -17.49 8.20 -4.97
N PRO A 84 -17.01 9.45 -5.01
CA PRO A 84 -15.79 9.79 -5.73
C PRO A 84 -14.58 9.04 -5.17
N GLY A 85 -13.66 8.63 -6.06
CA GLY A 85 -12.39 8.01 -5.68
C GLY A 85 -12.39 6.50 -5.50
N ILE A 86 -13.56 5.85 -5.38
CA ILE A 86 -13.62 4.38 -5.22
C ILE A 86 -13.46 3.67 -6.57
N THR A 87 -13.11 2.39 -6.53
CA THR A 87 -13.11 1.55 -7.73
C THR A 87 -14.54 1.09 -8.05
N TYR A 88 -14.95 1.22 -9.31
CA TYR A 88 -16.25 0.78 -9.81
C TYR A 88 -16.11 -0.51 -10.61
N HIS A 89 -17.07 -1.42 -10.47
CA HIS A 89 -17.17 -2.65 -11.24
C HIS A 89 -18.53 -2.71 -11.92
N GLU A 90 -18.53 -2.77 -13.25
CA GLU A 90 -19.74 -2.78 -14.10
C GLU A 90 -19.73 -4.01 -15.00
N LEU A 91 -20.93 -4.51 -15.35
CA LEU A 91 -21.07 -5.59 -16.31
C LEU A 91 -21.07 -5.02 -17.74
N GLU A 92 -20.03 -5.31 -18.50
CA GLU A 92 -19.92 -4.98 -19.93
C GLU A 92 -20.06 -6.26 -20.76
N GLY A 93 -21.27 -6.50 -21.27
CA GLY A 93 -21.61 -7.76 -21.94
C GLY A 93 -21.53 -8.94 -20.96
N ASN A 94 -20.51 -9.79 -21.12
CA ASN A 94 -20.25 -10.94 -20.25
C ASN A 94 -18.99 -10.77 -19.37
N LEU A 95 -18.43 -9.57 -19.33
CA LEU A 95 -17.20 -9.26 -18.60
C LEU A 95 -17.47 -8.24 -17.50
N ILE A 96 -16.70 -8.32 -16.41
CA ILE A 96 -16.69 -7.26 -15.39
C ILE A 96 -15.60 -6.28 -15.77
N ALA A 97 -15.99 -5.07 -16.16
CA ALA A 97 -15.08 -3.96 -16.37
C ALA A 97 -14.86 -3.22 -15.04
N SER A 98 -13.60 -2.86 -14.77
CA SER A 98 -13.24 -2.12 -13.56
C SER A 98 -12.73 -0.74 -13.95
N SER A 99 -13.28 0.29 -13.32
CA SER A 99 -12.83 1.68 -13.47
C SER A 99 -12.20 2.14 -12.17
N HIS A 100 -10.93 2.49 -12.23
CA HIS A 100 -10.15 2.93 -11.08
C HIS A 100 -9.98 4.45 -11.11
N TRP A 101 -10.06 5.08 -9.94
CA TRP A 101 -9.60 6.45 -9.77
C TRP A 101 -8.08 6.44 -9.64
N GLY A 102 -7.39 7.44 -10.21
CA GLY A 102 -5.94 7.55 -10.12
C GLY A 102 -5.44 7.49 -8.67
N GLY A 103 -4.27 6.89 -8.45
CA GLY A 103 -3.69 6.68 -7.13
C GLY A 103 -3.29 5.24 -6.85
N LEU A 104 -2.94 4.94 -5.61
CA LEU A 104 -2.56 3.60 -5.18
C LEU A 104 -3.81 2.71 -5.09
N GLN A 105 -3.77 1.53 -5.73
CA GLN A 105 -4.87 0.55 -5.72
C GLN A 105 -4.39 -0.79 -5.11
N PRO A 106 -4.40 -0.92 -3.76
CA PRO A 106 -3.87 -2.10 -3.09
C PRO A 106 -4.77 -3.32 -3.27
N ILE A 107 -4.19 -4.43 -3.74
CA ILE A 107 -4.85 -5.75 -3.77
C ILE A 107 -4.72 -6.43 -2.40
N SER A 108 -3.54 -6.30 -1.79
CA SER A 108 -3.26 -6.74 -0.43
C SER A 108 -2.21 -5.84 0.19
N SER A 109 -2.30 -5.62 1.51
CA SER A 109 -1.28 -4.87 2.23
C SER A 109 -1.20 -5.27 3.69
N ARG A 110 -0.06 -4.98 4.31
CA ARG A 110 0.15 -5.07 5.74
C ARG A 110 0.73 -3.75 6.24
N THR A 111 0.47 -3.46 7.51
CA THR A 111 1.10 -2.36 8.21
C THR A 111 1.93 -2.91 9.35
N PHE A 112 3.19 -2.51 9.37
CA PHE A 112 4.11 -2.76 10.46
C PHE A 112 4.18 -1.52 11.33
N ILE A 113 4.19 -1.73 12.65
CA ILE A 113 4.27 -0.69 13.66
C ILE A 113 5.60 -0.90 14.38
N PHE A 114 6.39 0.17 14.47
CA PHE A 114 7.67 0.19 15.17
C PHE A 114 7.62 1.25 16.26
N ASP A 115 7.91 0.87 17.50
CA ASP A 115 7.85 1.71 18.70
C ASP A 115 9.19 1.73 19.47
N GLN A 116 10.23 1.16 18.87
CA GLN A 116 11.59 1.12 19.40
C GLN A 116 12.38 2.42 19.12
N GLU A 117 13.53 2.57 19.80
CA GLU A 117 14.50 3.62 19.43
C GLU A 117 14.89 3.49 17.95
N HIS A 118 15.00 4.61 17.24
CA HIS A 118 15.21 4.65 15.79
C HIS A 118 14.10 4.00 14.94
N ALA A 119 12.86 3.94 15.43
CA ALA A 119 11.72 3.37 14.70
C ALA A 119 11.58 3.90 13.25
N HIS A 120 11.72 5.21 13.05
CA HIS A 120 11.62 5.85 11.72
C HIS A 120 12.76 5.42 10.79
N ASP A 121 13.99 5.37 11.28
CA ASP A 121 15.14 4.91 10.49
C ASP A 121 14.97 3.44 10.12
N PHE A 122 14.48 2.62 11.05
CA PHE A 122 14.18 1.21 10.80
C PHE A 122 13.06 1.04 9.78
N ALA A 123 11.98 1.82 9.86
CA ALA A 123 10.89 1.79 8.89
C ALA A 123 11.39 2.16 7.47
N ARG A 124 12.26 3.17 7.36
CA ARG A 124 12.92 3.60 6.11
C ARG A 124 13.90 2.56 5.57
N TYR A 125 14.60 1.84 6.43
CA TYR A 125 15.38 0.70 5.97
C TYR A 125 14.47 -0.44 5.47
N PHE A 126 13.42 -0.74 6.23
CA PHE A 126 12.53 -1.87 6.00
C PHE A 126 11.74 -1.77 4.69
N HIS A 127 11.15 -0.60 4.38
CA HIS A 127 10.40 -0.44 3.13
C HIS A 127 11.32 -0.48 1.89
N LEU A 128 12.51 0.14 1.95
CA LEU A 128 13.47 0.08 0.85
C LEU A 128 13.95 -1.35 0.61
N ARG A 129 14.17 -2.11 1.69
CA ARG A 129 14.56 -3.52 1.60
C ARG A 129 13.45 -4.36 0.96
N TYR A 130 12.20 -4.12 1.33
CA TYR A 130 11.05 -4.80 0.72
C TYR A 130 10.98 -4.53 -0.79
N LEU A 131 11.31 -3.32 -1.22
CA LEU A 131 11.37 -2.94 -2.63
C LEU A 131 12.65 -3.40 -3.35
N GLY A 132 13.60 -4.05 -2.66
CA GLY A 132 14.88 -4.45 -3.24
C GLY A 132 15.82 -3.28 -3.56
N LEU A 133 15.60 -2.11 -2.96
CA LEU A 133 16.35 -0.87 -3.23
C LEU A 133 17.58 -0.71 -2.33
N VAL A 134 17.76 -1.58 -1.33
CA VAL A 134 18.94 -1.63 -0.47
C VAL A 134 19.45 -3.07 -0.35
N PRO A 135 20.77 -3.27 -0.18
CA PRO A 135 21.34 -4.59 0.00
C PRO A 135 20.81 -5.30 1.26
N PRO A 136 20.82 -6.64 1.29
CA PRO A 136 20.46 -7.40 2.47
C PRO A 136 21.38 -7.04 3.64
N LEU A 137 20.89 -7.21 4.87
CA LEU A 137 21.79 -7.20 6.04
C LEU A 137 22.88 -8.24 5.82
N PRO A 138 24.15 -7.95 6.15
CA PRO A 138 25.21 -8.94 6.09
C PRO A 138 24.77 -10.18 6.87
N GLU A 139 24.94 -11.36 6.26
CA GLU A 139 24.70 -12.61 6.97
C GLU A 139 25.68 -12.65 8.15
N LYS A 140 25.12 -12.76 9.36
CA LYS A 140 25.94 -13.06 10.52
C LYS A 140 26.33 -14.52 10.46
N ASP A 141 27.62 -14.79 10.59
CA ASP A 141 28.11 -16.15 10.81
C ASP A 141 27.57 -16.72 12.14
N LYS A 142 27.82 -18.00 12.40
CA LYS A 142 27.34 -18.68 13.62
C LYS A 142 27.84 -18.04 14.92
N ASP A 143 28.85 -17.17 14.83
CA ASP A 143 29.50 -16.47 15.93
C ASP A 143 29.06 -14.99 16.03
N GLY A 144 28.12 -14.55 15.18
CA GLY A 144 27.51 -13.22 15.23
C GLY A 144 28.30 -12.12 14.54
N ASN A 145 29.32 -12.47 13.77
CA ASN A 145 30.18 -11.55 13.04
C ASN A 145 29.67 -11.34 11.61
N ASP A 146 29.81 -10.12 11.08
CA ASP A 146 29.37 -9.81 9.72
C ASP A 146 30.26 -10.54 8.71
N SER A 147 29.66 -11.41 7.90
CA SER A 147 30.37 -12.11 6.82
C SER A 147 30.77 -11.10 5.75
N ALA A 148 32.05 -10.76 5.70
CA ALA A 148 32.60 -9.84 4.72
C ALA A 148 32.78 -10.55 3.37
N GLU A 149 31.96 -10.23 2.37
CA GLU A 149 32.22 -10.43 0.93
C GLU A 149 31.14 -9.72 0.08
N GLY A 150 31.40 -8.96 -0.98
CA GLY A 150 32.63 -8.64 -1.68
C GLY A 150 32.50 -7.28 -2.38
N ALA A 151 33.62 -6.56 -2.47
CA ALA A 151 33.71 -5.34 -3.27
C ALA A 151 33.72 -5.70 -4.77
N PRO A 152 33.04 -4.96 -5.65
CA PRO A 152 33.21 -5.14 -7.08
C PRO A 152 34.63 -4.72 -7.48
N SER A 153 35.34 -5.58 -8.21
CA SER A 153 36.59 -5.20 -8.87
C SER A 153 36.31 -4.15 -9.94
N ALA A 154 37.20 -3.16 -10.02
CA ALA A 154 37.21 -2.03 -10.94
C ALA A 154 37.00 -2.38 -12.43
#